data_AF-Q8A972-F1
#
_entry.id   AF-Q8A972-F1
#
_cell.length_a   1.000
_cell.length_b   1.000
_cell.length_c   1.000
_cell.angle_alpha   90.00
_cell.angle_beta   90.00
_cell.angle_gamma   90.00
#
_symmetry.space_group_name_H-M   'P 1'
#
loop_
_entity.id
_entity.type
_entity.pdbx_description
1 polymer ?
#
loop_
_entity_poly.entity_id
_entity_poly.type
_entity_poly.pdbx_seq_one_letter_code
_entity_poly.pdbx_strand_id
1 'polypeptide(L)'
;MYRKLMVTLKGSDIIINLEEGNVIDSVITSRFRHPDFLPQQNILIGIPHTNTQEFITDISQQVTFLNEKQGDVTAMTILDAIFNSCQKHIRQYYRLIDTDMYTYIDAAMHIMDACHFFNEKQMQEYYQFCASQTINRFSYALWLNTGDELVKLTDLK
;
A
#
# COMPACT_ATOMS: atom_id res chain seq x y z
N MET A 1 16.98 -8.02 10.02
CA MET A 1 16.81 -7.28 11.30
C MET A 1 15.40 -6.66 11.26
N TYR A 2 14.85 -5.98 12.26
CA TYR A 2 13.51 -5.37 12.14
C TYR A 2 13.62 -3.89 12.51
N ARG A 3 13.10 -3.00 11.66
CA ARG A 3 12.96 -1.58 11.97
C ARG A 3 11.63 -1.37 12.65
N LYS A 4 11.65 -0.78 13.85
CA LYS A 4 10.45 -0.42 14.59
C LYS A 4 10.07 1.01 14.28
N LEU A 5 8.83 1.22 13.85
CA LEU A 5 8.24 2.53 13.66
C LEU A 5 7.14 2.71 14.71
N MET A 6 7.27 3.73 15.55
CA MET A 6 6.23 4.10 16.50
C MET A 6 5.33 5.16 15.84
N VAL A 7 4.03 4.90 15.81
CA VAL A 7 3.02 5.82 15.27
C VAL A 7 1.90 6.00 16.29
N THR A 8 1.35 7.21 16.39
CA THR A 8 0.21 7.46 17.27
C THR A 8 -1.08 7.44 16.44
N LEU A 9 -1.94 6.45 16.69
CA LEU A 9 -3.25 6.28 16.06
C LEU A 9 -4.35 6.41 17.12
N LYS A 10 -5.28 7.36 16.94
CA LYS A 10 -6.35 7.68 17.88
C LYS A 10 -5.87 7.90 19.32
N GLY A 11 -4.70 8.53 19.48
CA GLY A 11 -4.09 8.80 20.79
C GLY A 11 -3.45 7.57 21.45
N SER A 12 -3.42 6.42 20.78
CA SER A 12 -2.70 5.23 21.23
C SER A 12 -1.40 5.09 20.45
N ASP A 13 -0.30 4.81 21.15
CA ASP A 13 0.97 4.52 20.51
C ASP A 13 0.98 3.06 20.02
N ILE A 14 1.17 2.90 18.72
CA ILE A 14 1.20 1.63 18.02
C ILE A 14 2.60 1.42 17.44
N ILE A 15 3.13 0.22 17.63
CA ILE A 15 4.44 -0.18 17.10
C ILE A 15 4.22 -0.98 15.84
N ILE A 16 4.66 -0.44 14.71
CA ILE A 16 4.71 -1.13 13.42
C ILE A 16 6.12 -1.71 13.27
N ASN A 17 6.21 -3.03 13.12
CA ASN A 17 7.47 -3.72 12.83
C ASN A 17 7.62 -3.85 11.31
N LEU A 18 8.74 -3.36 10.78
CA LEU A 18 9.12 -3.47 9.38
C LEU A 18 10.29 -4.46 9.28
N GLU A 19 10.22 -5.47 8.43
CA GLU A 19 11.31 -6.42 8.20
C GLU A 19 12.50 -5.74 7.52
N GLU A 20 13.69 -5.75 8.13
CA GLU A 20 14.93 -5.27 7.51
C GLU A 20 15.64 -6.41 6.77
N GLY A 21 15.44 -6.37 5.46
CA GLY A 21 16.34 -6.79 4.39
C GLY A 21 16.04 -5.87 3.21
N ASN A 22 16.46 -4.60 3.28
CA ASN A 22 15.90 -3.46 2.54
C ASN A 22 14.36 -3.37 2.62
N VAL A 23 13.80 -2.26 3.08
CA VAL A 23 12.33 -2.03 2.94
C VAL A 23 11.88 -2.00 1.46
N ILE A 24 12.85 -1.96 0.53
CA ILE A 24 12.70 -2.29 -0.90
C ILE A 24 12.03 -3.65 -1.07
N ASP A 25 12.43 -4.66 -0.29
CA ASP A 25 11.81 -5.97 -0.29
C ASP A 25 10.48 -5.93 0.44
N SER A 26 10.25 -5.15 1.51
CA SER A 26 8.92 -5.12 2.18
C SER A 26 7.76 -4.68 1.27
N VAL A 27 8.03 -3.83 0.27
CA VAL A 27 7.09 -3.41 -0.78
C VAL A 27 6.95 -4.47 -1.89
N ILE A 28 7.82 -5.48 -1.93
CA ILE A 28 7.83 -6.60 -2.88
C ILE A 28 7.42 -7.92 -2.20
N THR A 29 7.60 -8.02 -0.88
CA THR A 29 7.57 -9.23 -0.03
C THR A 29 6.65 -9.05 1.17
N SER A 30 5.80 -8.01 1.20
CA SER A 30 4.75 -7.89 2.21
C SER A 30 4.09 -9.27 2.36
N ARG A 31 4.25 -9.89 3.53
CA ARG A 31 3.77 -11.28 3.77
C ARG A 31 2.25 -11.42 3.57
N PHE A 32 1.56 -10.29 3.58
CA PHE A 32 0.12 -10.17 3.37
C PHE A 32 -0.26 -9.96 1.91
N ARG A 33 0.69 -9.61 1.04
CA ARG A 33 0.42 -9.44 -0.39
C ARG A 33 0.01 -10.77 -0.98
N HIS A 34 -1.14 -10.78 -1.64
CA HIS A 34 -1.64 -11.99 -2.29
C HIS A 34 -0.67 -12.46 -3.40
N PRO A 35 -0.42 -13.78 -3.56
CA PRO A 35 0.49 -14.31 -4.57
C PRO A 35 0.28 -13.78 -5.99
N ASP A 36 -0.97 -13.55 -6.40
CA ASP A 36 -1.31 -13.00 -7.72
C ASP A 36 -0.75 -11.60 -7.98
N PHE A 37 -0.35 -10.86 -6.94
CA PHE A 37 0.22 -9.51 -7.03
C PHE A 37 1.72 -9.48 -6.72
N LEU A 38 2.35 -10.63 -6.46
CA LEU A 38 3.79 -10.70 -6.35
C LEU A 38 4.42 -10.48 -7.73
N PRO A 39 5.52 -9.71 -7.83
CA PRO A 39 6.19 -9.53 -9.10
C PRO A 39 6.66 -10.88 -9.65
N GLN A 40 6.40 -11.14 -10.92
CA GLN A 40 7.01 -12.27 -11.61
C GLN A 40 8.52 -12.03 -11.70
N GLN A 41 9.32 -13.07 -11.51
CA GLN A 41 10.79 -12.99 -11.50
C GLN A 41 11.29 -12.18 -12.71
N ASN A 42 12.19 -11.21 -12.47
CA ASN A 42 12.85 -10.30 -13.43
C ASN A 42 12.13 -8.99 -13.85
N ILE A 43 10.94 -8.64 -13.36
CA ILE A 43 10.24 -7.39 -13.78
C ILE A 43 10.79 -6.11 -13.11
N LEU A 44 11.63 -6.23 -12.09
CA LEU A 44 12.08 -5.09 -11.27
C LEU A 44 13.30 -4.34 -11.83
N ILE A 45 13.77 -4.67 -13.03
CA ILE A 45 14.92 -3.97 -13.63
C ILE A 45 14.44 -2.58 -14.12
N GLY A 46 14.70 -1.54 -13.33
CA GLY A 46 14.55 -0.13 -13.77
C GLY A 46 13.37 0.65 -13.17
N ILE A 47 12.55 0.04 -12.32
CA ILE A 47 11.52 0.77 -11.55
C ILE A 47 12.20 1.33 -10.30
N PRO A 48 12.10 2.63 -10.00
CA PRO A 48 12.59 3.16 -8.73
C PRO A 48 11.84 2.47 -7.60
N HIS A 49 12.56 1.61 -6.88
CA HIS A 49 12.04 0.99 -5.68
C HIS A 49 11.67 2.07 -4.68
N THR A 50 10.46 1.99 -4.11
CA THR A 50 10.11 2.80 -2.94
C THR A 50 11.18 2.55 -1.88
N ASN A 51 11.90 3.59 -1.48
CA ASN A 51 12.91 3.45 -0.44
C ASN A 51 12.25 3.42 0.95
N THR A 52 12.97 2.95 1.97
CA THR A 52 12.47 2.87 3.35
C THR A 52 11.84 4.17 3.85
N GLN A 53 12.39 5.32 3.46
CA GLN A 53 11.93 6.62 3.93
C GLN A 53 10.60 7.02 3.28
N GLU A 54 10.41 6.70 2.00
CA GLU A 54 9.14 6.88 1.30
C GLU A 54 8.05 6.01 1.91
N PHE A 55 8.34 4.73 2.19
CA PHE A 55 7.37 3.84 2.82
C PHE A 55 6.93 4.31 4.22
N ILE A 56 7.88 4.79 5.04
CA ILE A 56 7.57 5.39 6.35
C ILE A 56 6.71 6.65 6.20
N THR A 57 6.99 7.44 5.16
CA THR A 57 6.17 8.62 4.82
C THR A 57 4.74 8.21 4.49
N ASP A 58 4.55 7.14 3.71
CA ASP A 58 3.23 6.66 3.33
C ASP A 58 2.41 6.16 4.52
N ILE A 59 3.03 5.36 5.42
CA ILE A 59 2.40 4.97 6.69
C ILE A 59 1.98 6.20 7.48
N SER A 60 2.89 7.18 7.62
CA SER A 60 2.62 8.40 8.39
C SER A 60 1.44 9.17 7.82
N GLN A 61 1.37 9.33 6.49
CA GLN A 61 0.28 10.02 5.81
C GLN A 61 -1.07 9.31 6.00
N GLN A 62 -1.11 7.98 5.94
CA GLN A 62 -2.33 7.21 6.19
C GLN A 62 -2.76 7.33 7.65
N VAL A 63 -1.84 7.23 8.62
CA VAL A 63 -2.14 7.43 10.04
C VAL A 63 -2.69 8.83 10.31
N THR A 64 -2.09 9.87 9.71
CA THR A 64 -2.62 11.24 9.80
C THR A 64 -4.06 11.31 9.31
N PHE A 65 -4.36 10.75 8.13
CA PHE A 65 -5.72 10.71 7.60
C PHE A 65 -6.70 9.98 8.52
N LEU A 66 -6.31 8.83 9.08
CA LEU A 66 -7.15 8.05 10.00
C LEU A 66 -7.43 8.82 11.30
N ASN A 67 -6.46 9.58 11.80
CA ASN A 67 -6.61 10.41 12.98
C ASN A 67 -7.59 11.58 12.76
N GLU A 68 -7.64 12.13 11.55
CA GLU A 68 -8.57 13.22 11.19
C GLU A 68 -10.02 12.74 11.05
N LYS A 69 -10.25 11.45 10.80
CA LYS A 69 -11.61 10.90 10.68
C LYS A 69 -12.31 10.89 12.04
N GLN A 70 -13.59 11.23 12.06
CA GLN A 70 -14.43 11.03 13.25
C GLN A 70 -14.85 9.56 13.36
N GLY A 71 -14.90 9.02 14.58
CA GLY A 71 -15.26 7.62 14.85
C GLY A 71 -14.08 6.66 14.90
N ASP A 72 -14.40 5.38 15.03
CA ASP A 72 -13.42 4.29 15.18
C ASP A 72 -12.71 3.97 13.88
N VAL A 73 -11.46 3.51 13.99
CA VAL A 73 -10.72 2.98 12.85
C VAL A 73 -11.26 1.58 12.55
N THR A 74 -11.77 1.39 11.35
CA THR A 74 -12.30 0.13 10.82
C THR A 74 -11.58 -0.25 9.53
N ALA A 75 -11.76 -1.49 9.06
CA ALA A 75 -11.27 -1.89 7.74
C ALA A 75 -11.71 -0.90 6.64
N MET A 76 -12.97 -0.44 6.63
CA MET A 76 -13.42 0.54 5.65
C MET A 76 -12.68 1.88 5.71
N THR A 77 -12.34 2.37 6.91
CA THR A 77 -11.51 3.59 7.03
C THR A 77 -10.08 3.40 6.55
N ILE A 78 -9.55 2.16 6.63
CA ILE A 78 -8.26 1.81 6.05
C ILE A 78 -8.33 1.86 4.52
N LEU A 79 -9.39 1.32 3.91
CA LEU A 79 -9.62 1.45 2.47
C LEU A 79 -9.69 2.93 2.03
N ASP A 80 -10.39 3.76 2.81
CA ASP A 80 -10.43 5.21 2.55
C ASP A 80 -9.05 5.86 2.61
N ALA A 81 -8.17 5.40 3.53
CA ALA A 81 -6.80 5.89 3.62
C ALA A 81 -5.98 5.52 2.38
N ILE A 82 -6.12 4.28 1.87
CA ILE A 82 -5.52 3.84 0.61
C ILE A 82 -5.99 4.72 -0.55
N PHE A 83 -7.31 4.95 -0.65
CA PHE A 83 -7.87 5.81 -1.69
C PHE A 83 -7.37 7.24 -1.61
N ASN A 84 -7.22 7.78 -0.41
CA ASN A 84 -6.68 9.12 -0.19
C ASN A 84 -5.21 9.21 -0.65
N SER A 85 -4.38 8.22 -0.32
CA SER A 85 -2.98 8.16 -0.79
C SER A 85 -2.91 8.09 -2.31
N CYS A 86 -3.66 7.18 -2.94
CA CYS A 86 -3.74 7.06 -4.40
C CYS A 86 -4.21 8.37 -5.05
N GLN A 87 -5.26 9.00 -4.51
CA GLN A 87 -5.79 10.24 -5.05
C GLN A 87 -4.79 11.41 -4.92
N LYS A 88 -4.07 11.51 -3.81
CA LYS A 88 -3.01 12.52 -3.63
C LYS A 88 -1.89 12.30 -4.66
N HIS A 89 -1.44 11.05 -4.83
CA HIS A 89 -0.43 10.70 -5.82
C HIS A 89 -0.90 11.09 -7.23
N ILE A 90 -2.11 10.71 -7.63
CA ILE A 90 -2.67 11.06 -8.95
C ILE A 90 -2.75 12.58 -9.14
N ARG A 91 -3.14 13.34 -8.12
CA ARG A 91 -3.18 14.81 -8.22
C ARG A 91 -1.79 15.43 -8.44
N GLN A 92 -0.75 14.81 -7.88
CA GLN A 92 0.62 15.31 -7.97
C GLN A 92 1.28 14.91 -9.30
N TYR A 93 1.08 13.68 -9.75
CA TYR A 93 1.82 13.10 -10.87
C TYR A 93 0.97 12.84 -12.12
N TYR A 94 -0.35 13.10 -12.06
CA TYR A 94 -1.34 12.85 -13.13
C TYR A 94 -1.43 11.38 -13.59
N ARG A 95 -0.87 10.46 -12.80
CA ARG A 95 -0.88 9.01 -13.03
C ARG A 95 -0.83 8.27 -11.72
N LEU A 96 -1.13 6.99 -11.75
CA LEU A 96 -0.83 6.02 -10.69
C LEU A 96 -0.20 4.81 -11.36
N ILE A 97 1.01 4.42 -10.94
CA ILE A 97 1.59 3.15 -11.38
C ILE A 97 1.10 2.06 -10.42
N ASP A 98 0.84 0.87 -10.93
CA ASP A 98 0.42 -0.29 -10.14
C ASP A 98 1.36 -0.59 -8.96
N THR A 99 2.67 -0.45 -9.15
CA THR A 99 3.64 -0.57 -8.07
C THR A 99 3.39 0.43 -6.93
N ASP A 100 3.13 1.70 -7.24
CA ASP A 100 2.81 2.72 -6.23
C ASP A 100 1.50 2.40 -5.52
N MET A 101 0.50 1.93 -6.28
CA MET A 101 -0.78 1.50 -5.73
C MET A 101 -0.60 0.37 -4.71
N TYR A 102 0.15 -0.68 -5.05
CA TYR A 102 0.40 -1.79 -4.13
C TYR A 102 1.22 -1.37 -2.91
N THR A 103 2.14 -0.42 -3.05
CA THR A 103 2.86 0.18 -1.91
C THR A 103 1.89 0.80 -0.90
N TYR A 104 0.88 1.54 -1.36
CA TYR A 104 -0.13 2.12 -0.46
C TYR A 104 -0.98 1.06 0.24
N ILE A 105 -1.27 -0.06 -0.43
CA ILE A 105 -1.99 -1.18 0.18
C ILE A 105 -1.11 -1.86 1.23
N ASP A 106 0.18 -2.06 0.96
CA ASP A 106 1.11 -2.66 1.92
C ASP A 106 1.24 -1.81 3.19
N ALA A 107 1.39 -0.49 3.03
CA ALA A 107 1.45 0.44 4.16
C ALA A 107 0.20 0.31 5.04
N ALA A 108 -0.98 0.20 4.42
CA ALA A 108 -2.24 -0.02 5.11
C ALA A 108 -2.28 -1.37 5.84
N MET A 109 -1.75 -2.45 5.23
CA MET A 109 -1.71 -3.76 5.87
C MET A 109 -0.82 -3.76 7.12
N HIS A 110 0.32 -3.07 7.08
CA HIS A 110 1.20 -2.93 8.25
C HIS A 110 0.52 -2.18 9.40
N ILE A 111 -0.30 -1.17 9.09
CA ILE A 111 -1.11 -0.48 10.11
C ILE A 111 -2.15 -1.45 10.70
N MET A 112 -2.86 -2.20 9.86
CA MET A 112 -3.90 -3.15 10.31
C MET A 112 -3.34 -4.29 11.16
N ASP A 113 -2.18 -4.84 10.78
CA ASP A 113 -1.48 -5.89 11.53
C ASP A 113 -1.09 -5.39 12.92
N ALA A 114 -0.50 -4.19 13.00
CA ALA A 114 -0.13 -3.60 14.28
C ALA A 114 -1.35 -3.27 15.18
N CYS A 115 -2.50 -3.01 14.56
CA CYS A 115 -3.78 -2.83 15.27
C CYS A 115 -4.49 -4.16 15.59
N HIS A 116 -3.94 -5.31 15.19
CA HIS A 116 -4.54 -6.64 15.35
C HIS A 116 -5.97 -6.74 14.81
N PHE A 117 -6.25 -6.08 13.68
CA PHE A 117 -7.61 -6.06 13.10
C PHE A 117 -8.08 -7.44 12.66
N PHE A 118 -7.17 -8.22 12.06
CA PHE A 118 -7.48 -9.48 11.40
C PHE A 118 -6.38 -10.51 11.64
N ASN A 119 -6.73 -11.78 11.44
CA ASN A 119 -5.73 -12.84 11.28
C ASN A 119 -5.13 -12.84 9.87
N GLU A 120 -4.06 -13.61 9.65
CA GLU A 120 -3.31 -13.64 8.38
C GLU A 120 -4.18 -13.96 7.16
N LYS A 121 -5.09 -14.95 7.27
CA LYS A 121 -5.98 -15.33 6.17
C LYS A 121 -6.92 -14.17 5.80
N GLN A 122 -7.52 -13.54 6.81
CA GLN A 122 -8.38 -12.39 6.62
C GLN A 122 -7.62 -11.19 6.03
N MET A 123 -6.34 -11.00 6.42
CA MET A 123 -5.48 -9.97 5.85
C MET A 123 -5.24 -10.20 4.34
N GLN A 124 -4.98 -11.44 3.92
CA GLN A 124 -4.79 -11.77 2.49
C GLN A 124 -6.07 -11.58 1.67
N GLU A 125 -7.23 -12.01 2.19
CA GLU A 125 -8.53 -11.78 1.55
C GLU A 125 -8.83 -10.28 1.44
N TYR A 126 -8.53 -9.53 2.49
CA TYR A 126 -8.71 -8.09 2.52
C TYR A 126 -7.75 -7.36 1.57
N TYR A 127 -6.52 -7.85 1.42
CA TYR A 127 -5.57 -7.34 0.43
C TYR A 127 -6.14 -7.39 -0.99
N GLN A 128 -6.65 -8.57 -1.39
CA GLN A 128 -7.28 -8.75 -2.70
C GLN A 128 -8.46 -7.81 -2.90
N PHE A 129 -9.29 -7.67 -1.86
CA PHE A 129 -10.39 -6.72 -1.86
C PHE A 129 -9.90 -5.29 -2.09
N CYS A 130 -8.91 -4.82 -1.32
CA CYS A 130 -8.31 -3.49 -1.49
C CYS A 130 -7.76 -3.28 -2.90
N ALA A 131 -7.02 -4.24 -3.44
CA ALA A 131 -6.47 -4.17 -4.79
C ALA A 131 -7.59 -4.02 -5.84
N SER A 132 -8.59 -4.91 -5.80
CA SER A 132 -9.73 -4.86 -6.71
C SER A 132 -10.49 -3.53 -6.63
N GLN A 133 -10.78 -3.05 -5.42
CA GLN A 133 -11.49 -1.79 -5.23
C GLN A 133 -10.67 -0.59 -5.73
N THR A 134 -9.36 -0.59 -5.50
CA THR A 134 -8.47 0.50 -5.91
C THR A 134 -8.29 0.55 -7.43
N ILE A 135 -8.11 -0.61 -8.07
CA ILE A 135 -8.06 -0.74 -9.54
C ILE A 135 -9.36 -0.22 -10.16
N ASN A 136 -10.52 -0.68 -9.66
CA ASN A 136 -11.82 -0.26 -10.18
C ASN A 136 -12.05 1.26 -10.02
N ARG A 137 -11.61 1.83 -8.90
CA ARG A 137 -11.80 3.25 -8.61
C ARG A 137 -10.91 4.16 -9.45
N PHE A 138 -9.67 3.75 -9.71
CA PHE A 138 -8.64 4.59 -10.33
C PHE A 138 -8.21 4.11 -11.73
N SER A 139 -8.97 3.20 -12.35
CA SER A 139 -8.64 2.63 -13.66
C SER A 139 -8.32 3.67 -14.73
N TYR A 140 -8.94 4.86 -14.65
CA TYR A 140 -8.75 5.97 -15.58
C TYR A 140 -7.34 6.58 -15.56
N ALA A 141 -6.61 6.42 -14.45
CA ALA A 141 -5.27 6.97 -14.21
C ALA A 141 -4.23 5.88 -13.92
N LEU A 142 -4.62 4.61 -13.91
CA LEU A 142 -3.76 3.48 -13.58
C LEU A 142 -2.93 3.03 -14.79
N TRP A 143 -1.63 2.88 -14.57
CA TRP A 143 -0.66 2.36 -15.52
C TRP A 143 -0.07 1.08 -14.96
N LEU A 144 -0.05 0.03 -15.76
CA LEU A 144 0.55 -1.25 -15.43
C LEU A 144 2.01 -1.25 -15.86
N ASN A 145 2.87 -1.72 -14.98
CA ASN A 145 4.25 -1.95 -15.34
C ASN A 145 4.44 -3.36 -15.89
N THR A 146 4.73 -3.45 -17.18
CA THR A 146 4.92 -4.73 -17.88
C THR A 146 6.36 -5.23 -17.87
N GLY A 147 7.29 -4.46 -17.28
CA GLY A 147 8.74 -4.68 -17.33
C GLY A 147 9.41 -3.95 -18.49
N ASP A 148 8.80 -3.98 -19.68
CA ASP A 148 9.33 -3.31 -20.88
C ASP A 148 8.78 -1.88 -21.04
N GLU A 149 7.52 -1.67 -20.65
CA GLU A 149 6.85 -0.38 -20.77
C GLU A 149 5.73 -0.18 -19.75
N LEU A 150 5.30 1.07 -19.63
CA LEU A 150 4.10 1.44 -18.87
C LEU A 150 2.90 1.46 -19.81
N VAL A 151 1.94 0.57 -19.58
CA VAL A 151 0.71 0.49 -20.38
C VAL A 151 -0.45 1.01 -19.56
N LYS A 152 -1.23 1.94 -20.10
CA LYS A 152 -2.41 2.43 -19.41
C LYS A 152 -3.48 1.34 -19.37
N LEU A 153 -4.06 1.08 -18.19
CA LEU A 153 -5.02 -0.01 -18.00
C LEU A 153 -6.24 0.12 -18.93
N THR A 154 -6.67 1.34 -19.25
CA THR A 154 -7.80 1.58 -20.16
C THR A 154 -7.54 1.15 -21.60
N ASP A 155 -6.28 1.01 -21.99
CA ASP A 155 -5.86 0.78 -23.37
C ASP A 155 -5.72 -0.73 -23.66
N LEU A 156 -5.85 -1.57 -22.63
CA LEU A 156 -5.85 -3.03 -22.70
C LEU A 156 -7.24 -3.64 -22.95
N LYS A 157 -8.25 -2.80 -23.23
CA LYS A 157 -9.64 -3.22 -23.49
C LYS A 157 -9.93 -3.46 -24.95
#